data_AF-A0A537F4J1-F1
#
_entry.id   AF-A0A537F4J1-F1
#
_cell.length_a   1.000
_cell.length_b   1.000
_cell.length_c   1.000
_cell.angle_alpha   90.00
_cell.angle_beta   90.00
_cell.angle_gamma   90.00
#
_symmetry.space_group_name_H-M   'P 1'
#
loop_
_entity.id
_entity.type
_entity.pdbx_description
1 polymer ?
#
loop_
_entity_poly.entity_id
_entity_poly.type
_entity_poly.pdbx_seq_one_letter_code
_entity_poly.pdbx_strand_id
1 'polypeptide(L)'
;MSLLDPYIPLLYYLAIWVVIYALAVLLKADKHGIIAKPYYLMLKTVVFNSWIEKIGGRLRRGWLTFFDIGAAMGVGFIVLIIYSLITNAFNLFSRSSQSGPTLLIVPLPGLTIGWDIFPYVLLAIAVLLIPHEVGHGIASVLDRVPIKSSGVFMAVFLPGGFVEIDEENLAKRKARTKLRVFAAGSFTNIATFGR
;
A
#
# COMPACT_ATOMS: atom_id res chain seq x y z
N MET A 1 -1.60 26.79 26.33
CA MET A 1 -0.95 26.05 25.24
C MET A 1 -0.36 27.07 24.28
N SER A 2 0.94 27.00 24.06
CA SER A 2 1.63 27.87 23.12
C SER A 2 1.28 27.43 21.69
N LEU A 3 1.30 28.34 20.72
CA LEU A 3 1.09 28.02 19.31
C LEU A 3 2.12 27.01 18.76
N LEU A 4 3.22 26.76 19.48
CA LEU A 4 4.31 25.87 19.09
C LEU A 4 4.14 24.43 19.61
N ASP A 5 3.22 24.19 20.55
CA ASP A 5 3.08 22.89 21.24
C ASP A 5 2.90 21.68 20.28
N PRO A 6 2.14 21.76 19.16
CA PRO A 6 2.01 20.64 18.20
C PRO A 6 3.26 20.39 17.34
N TYR A 7 4.10 21.41 17.17
CA TYR A 7 5.29 21.38 16.32
C TYR A 7 6.53 20.86 17.06
N ILE A 8 6.55 20.95 18.38
CA ILE A 8 7.66 20.43 19.20
C ILE A 8 7.86 18.92 19.00
N PRO A 9 6.84 18.05 19.10
CA PRO A 9 7.00 16.61 18.84
C PRO A 9 7.38 16.31 17.39
N LEU A 10 6.94 17.14 16.43
CA LEU A 10 7.33 17.02 15.03
C LEU A 10 8.83 17.22 14.84
N LEU A 11 9.40 18.26 15.47
CA LEU A 11 10.83 18.51 15.43
C LEU A 11 11.62 17.36 16.07
N TYR A 12 11.17 16.83 17.20
CA TYR A 12 11.79 15.65 17.81
C TYR A 12 11.74 14.44 16.89
N TYR A 13 10.60 14.18 16.25
CA TYR A 13 10.45 13.07 15.31
C TYR A 13 11.41 13.21 14.12
N LEU A 14 11.48 14.39 13.51
CA LEU A 14 12.39 14.65 12.40
C LEU A 14 13.87 14.55 12.82
N ALA A 15 14.21 15.01 14.03
CA ALA A 15 15.56 14.85 14.57
C ALA A 15 15.93 13.37 14.76
N ILE A 16 15.01 12.58 15.34
CA ILE A 16 15.17 11.12 15.46
C ILE A 16 15.34 10.49 14.07
N TRP A 17 14.53 10.90 13.10
CA TRP A 17 14.62 10.41 11.72
C TRP A 17 16.00 10.69 11.09
N VAL A 18 16.53 11.90 11.26
CA VAL A 18 17.87 12.27 10.80
C VAL A 18 18.94 11.41 11.47
N VAL A 19 18.82 11.15 12.77
CA VAL A 19 19.74 10.27 13.50
C VAL A 19 19.67 8.83 12.97
N ILE A 20 18.46 8.29 12.76
CA ILE A 20 18.28 6.94 12.19
C ILE A 20 18.90 6.86 10.79
N TYR A 21 18.65 7.85 9.93
CA TYR A 21 19.23 7.92 8.59
C TYR A 21 20.76 8.00 8.65
N ALA A 22 21.32 8.87 9.50
CA ALA A 22 22.76 9.00 9.68
C ALA A 22 23.39 7.68 10.16
N LEU A 23 22.78 7.01 11.13
CA LEU A 23 23.22 5.70 11.60
C LEU A 23 23.14 4.63 10.49
N ALA A 24 22.06 4.60 9.71
CA ALA A 24 21.90 3.65 8.62
C ALA A 24 23.00 3.82 7.54
N VAL A 25 23.35 5.06 7.21
CA VAL A 25 24.45 5.38 6.28
C VAL A 25 25.81 5.01 6.89
N LEU A 26 26.07 5.39 8.15
CA LEU A 26 27.33 5.11 8.84
C LEU A 26 27.59 3.60 8.99
N LEU A 27 26.56 2.83 9.30
CA LEU A 27 26.62 1.37 9.46
C LEU A 27 26.62 0.63 8.12
N LYS A 28 26.58 1.35 6.98
CA LYS A 28 26.47 0.76 5.63
C LYS A 28 25.34 -0.28 5.58
N ALA A 29 24.17 0.11 6.07
CA ALA A 29 23.01 -0.77 6.21
C ALA A 29 22.59 -1.43 4.87
N ASP A 30 22.98 -0.86 3.74
CA ASP A 30 22.84 -1.46 2.40
C ASP A 30 23.43 -2.88 2.32
N LYS A 31 24.51 -3.15 3.06
CA LYS A 31 25.12 -4.49 3.15
C LYS A 31 24.21 -5.54 3.77
N HIS A 32 23.20 -5.11 4.53
CA HIS A 32 22.23 -5.97 5.21
C HIS A 32 20.86 -5.93 4.51
N GLY A 33 20.78 -5.41 3.28
CA GLY A 33 19.53 -5.33 2.52
C GLY A 33 18.61 -4.18 2.93
N ILE A 34 19.12 -3.22 3.71
CA ILE A 34 18.39 -2.00 4.11
C ILE A 34 18.82 -0.86 3.19
N ILE A 35 17.92 -0.43 2.31
CA ILE A 35 18.11 0.74 1.45
C ILE A 35 17.73 1.97 2.27
N ALA A 36 18.71 2.80 2.60
CA ALA A 36 18.50 4.03 3.36
C ALA A 36 18.56 5.26 2.43
N LYS A 37 17.43 5.96 2.27
CA LYS A 37 17.37 7.27 1.62
C LYS A 37 16.90 8.32 2.64
N PRO A 38 17.19 9.62 2.42
CA PRO A 38 16.81 10.67 3.36
C PRO A 38 15.32 10.69 3.73
N TYR A 39 14.45 10.28 2.79
CA TYR A 39 12.99 10.35 2.91
C TYR A 39 12.32 8.98 3.15
N TYR A 40 13.03 7.86 2.99
CA TYR A 40 12.52 6.54 3.35
C TYR A 40 13.63 5.54 3.69
N LEU A 41 13.28 4.60 4.56
CA LEU A 41 14.07 3.42 4.87
C LEU A 41 13.31 2.20 4.36
N MET A 42 13.99 1.28 3.68
CA MET A 42 13.35 0.11 3.09
C MET A 42 14.17 -1.13 3.40
N LEU A 43 13.50 -2.16 3.93
CA LEU A 43 14.07 -3.49 4.12
C LEU A 43 13.57 -4.40 3.01
N LYS A 44 14.48 -4.88 2.17
CA LYS A 44 14.20 -5.90 1.14
C LYS A 44 14.58 -7.27 1.65
N THR A 45 13.71 -8.25 1.43
CA THR A 45 13.96 -9.66 1.75
C THR A 45 13.33 -10.58 0.71
N VAL A 46 13.87 -11.79 0.60
CA VAL A 46 13.33 -12.87 -0.26
C VAL A 46 12.66 -13.97 0.57
N VAL A 47 12.80 -13.93 1.89
CA VAL A 47 12.34 -15.01 2.78
C VAL A 47 10.82 -15.17 2.70
N PHE A 48 10.08 -14.07 2.68
CA PHE A 48 8.61 -14.09 2.62
C PHE A 48 8.09 -14.59 1.26
N ASN A 49 8.87 -14.52 0.18
CA ASN A 49 8.45 -14.99 -1.15
C ASN A 49 8.10 -16.49 -1.09
N SER A 50 8.94 -17.28 -0.42
CA SER A 50 8.72 -18.73 -0.27
C SER A 50 7.43 -19.07 0.51
N TRP A 51 7.03 -18.22 1.45
CA TRP A 51 5.78 -18.38 2.20
C TRP A 51 4.57 -18.09 1.32
N ILE A 52 4.62 -16.98 0.56
CA ILE A 52 3.59 -16.62 -0.40
C ILE A 52 3.40 -17.72 -1.44
N GLU A 53 4.50 -18.28 -1.96
CA GLU A 53 4.47 -19.38 -2.93
C GLU A 53 3.79 -20.63 -2.36
N LYS A 54 4.13 -21.02 -1.12
CA LYS A 54 3.49 -22.15 -0.43
C LYS A 54 1.99 -21.94 -0.23
N ILE A 55 1.57 -20.74 0.19
CA ILE A 55 0.15 -20.41 0.41
C ILE A 55 -0.61 -20.47 -0.92
N GLY A 56 -0.06 -19.89 -1.99
CA GLY A 56 -0.66 -19.95 -3.32
C GLY A 56 -0.74 -21.36 -3.89
N GLY A 57 0.24 -22.22 -3.59
CA GLY A 57 0.28 -23.61 -4.04
C GLY A 57 -0.76 -24.52 -3.37
N ARG A 58 -1.08 -24.31 -2.09
CA ARG A 58 -1.89 -25.25 -1.28
C ARG A 58 -3.35 -25.39 -1.74
N LEU A 59 -3.98 -24.29 -2.16
CA LEU A 59 -5.39 -24.25 -2.58
C LEU A 59 -5.57 -23.53 -3.92
N ARG A 60 -4.77 -23.90 -4.91
CA ARG A 60 -4.70 -23.20 -6.20
C ARG A 60 -6.07 -22.91 -6.83
N ARG A 61 -7.01 -23.87 -6.84
CA ARG A 61 -8.35 -23.65 -7.43
C ARG A 61 -9.16 -22.61 -6.65
N GLY A 62 -9.14 -22.68 -5.31
CA GLY A 62 -9.85 -21.72 -4.46
C GLY A 62 -9.33 -20.31 -4.65
N TRP A 63 -8.00 -20.16 -4.67
CA TRP A 63 -7.36 -18.87 -4.93
C TRP A 63 -7.67 -18.33 -6.34
N LEU A 64 -7.66 -19.17 -7.38
CA LEU A 64 -8.02 -18.75 -8.74
C LEU A 64 -9.45 -18.20 -8.79
N THR A 65 -10.41 -18.91 -8.20
CA THR A 65 -11.81 -18.44 -8.13
C THR A 65 -11.91 -17.14 -7.33
N PHE A 66 -11.25 -17.06 -6.17
CA PHE A 66 -11.22 -15.86 -5.34
C PHE A 66 -10.74 -14.63 -6.13
N PHE A 67 -9.59 -14.71 -6.79
CA PHE A 67 -9.05 -13.57 -7.56
C PHE A 67 -9.78 -13.32 -8.88
N ASP A 68 -10.44 -14.33 -9.47
CA ASP A 68 -11.32 -14.12 -10.63
C ASP A 68 -12.57 -13.31 -10.24
N ILE A 69 -13.16 -13.57 -9.08
CA ILE A 69 -14.25 -12.75 -8.53
C ILE A 69 -13.75 -11.34 -8.28
N GLY A 70 -12.59 -11.19 -7.63
CA GLY A 70 -11.98 -9.88 -7.40
C GLY A 70 -11.71 -9.10 -8.69
N ALA A 71 -11.22 -9.78 -9.74
CA ALA A 71 -11.02 -9.16 -11.05
C ALA A 71 -12.35 -8.69 -11.68
N ALA A 72 -13.40 -9.52 -11.62
CA ALA A 72 -14.72 -9.14 -12.12
C ALA A 72 -15.33 -7.95 -11.36
N MET A 73 -15.21 -7.94 -10.03
CA MET A 73 -15.62 -6.81 -9.18
C MET A 73 -14.81 -5.55 -9.49
N GLY A 74 -13.50 -5.69 -9.69
CA GLY A 74 -12.63 -4.58 -10.06
C GLY A 74 -13.06 -3.91 -11.37
N VAL A 75 -13.42 -4.70 -12.38
CA VAL A 75 -14.00 -4.16 -13.63
C VAL A 75 -15.31 -3.43 -13.37
N GLY A 76 -16.19 -4.00 -12.53
CA GLY A 76 -17.43 -3.32 -12.11
C GLY A 76 -17.17 -1.98 -11.42
N PHE A 77 -16.21 -1.92 -10.50
CA PHE A 77 -15.83 -0.67 -9.83
C PHE A 77 -15.21 0.35 -10.78
N ILE A 78 -14.46 -0.06 -11.80
CA ILE A 78 -13.95 0.86 -12.82
C ILE A 78 -15.14 1.52 -13.55
N VAL A 79 -16.15 0.76 -13.94
CA VAL A 79 -17.36 1.31 -14.59
C VAL A 79 -18.09 2.28 -13.65
N LEU A 80 -18.27 1.90 -12.38
CA LEU A 80 -18.91 2.75 -11.37
C LEU A 80 -18.12 4.04 -11.13
N ILE A 81 -16.80 3.97 -11.00
CA ILE A 81 -15.92 5.12 -10.81
C ILE A 81 -16.02 6.05 -12.01
N ILE A 82 -15.94 5.53 -13.24
CA ILE A 82 -16.08 6.35 -14.45
C ILE A 82 -17.44 7.04 -14.49
N TYR A 83 -18.52 6.30 -14.22
CA TYR A 83 -19.87 6.87 -14.14
C TYR A 83 -19.95 7.98 -13.08
N SER A 84 -19.49 7.72 -11.86
CA SER A 84 -19.48 8.71 -10.77
C SER A 84 -18.63 9.93 -11.11
N LEU A 85 -17.46 9.76 -11.75
CA LEU A 85 -16.61 10.87 -12.15
C LEU A 85 -17.29 11.74 -13.22
N ILE A 86 -17.95 11.13 -14.21
CA ILE A 86 -18.72 11.85 -15.24
C ILE A 86 -19.88 12.61 -14.59
N THR A 87 -20.66 11.97 -13.73
CA THR A 87 -21.78 12.64 -13.03
C THR A 87 -21.30 13.77 -12.14
N ASN A 88 -20.21 13.58 -11.39
CA ASN A 88 -19.62 14.64 -10.58
C ASN A 88 -19.10 15.80 -11.45
N ALA A 89 -18.48 15.51 -12.59
CA ALA A 89 -18.06 16.54 -13.53
C ALA A 89 -19.25 17.38 -14.02
N PHE A 90 -20.37 16.76 -14.44
CA PHE A 90 -21.58 17.49 -14.81
C PHE A 90 -22.19 18.28 -13.64
N ASN A 91 -22.17 17.72 -12.44
CA ASN A 91 -22.69 18.38 -11.23
C ASN A 91 -21.88 19.63 -10.87
N LEU A 92 -20.55 19.63 -11.07
CA LEU A 92 -19.72 20.81 -10.85
C LEU A 92 -20.16 22.02 -11.71
N PHE A 93 -20.55 21.77 -12.95
CA PHE A 93 -21.05 22.83 -13.84
C PHE A 93 -22.51 23.21 -13.57
N SER A 94 -23.31 22.31 -12.98
CA SER A 94 -24.77 22.48 -12.81
C SER A 94 -25.19 22.91 -11.41
N ARG A 95 -24.36 22.66 -10.38
CA ARG A 95 -24.64 22.98 -8.97
C ARG A 95 -23.37 23.54 -8.34
N SER A 96 -23.22 24.86 -8.34
CA SER A 96 -22.03 25.56 -7.85
C SER A 96 -21.87 25.60 -6.32
N SER A 97 -22.79 25.04 -5.52
CA SER A 97 -22.83 25.32 -4.07
C SER A 97 -23.07 24.15 -3.11
N GLN A 98 -23.26 22.90 -3.56
CA GLN A 98 -23.61 21.78 -2.63
C GLN A 98 -22.50 20.79 -2.29
N SER A 99 -21.33 20.86 -2.93
CA SER A 99 -20.20 20.01 -2.56
C SER A 99 -18.97 20.88 -2.35
N GLY A 100 -18.69 21.19 -1.08
CA GLY A 100 -17.39 21.74 -0.70
C GLY A 100 -16.27 20.78 -1.12
N PRO A 101 -15.04 21.29 -1.39
CA PRO A 101 -13.95 20.44 -1.82
C PRO A 101 -13.74 19.30 -0.82
N THR A 102 -13.77 18.06 -1.29
CA THR A 102 -13.30 16.92 -0.51
C THR A 102 -11.80 17.14 -0.32
N LEU A 103 -11.42 17.71 0.82
CA LEU A 103 -10.02 17.91 1.16
C LEU A 103 -9.38 16.53 1.32
N LEU A 104 -8.42 16.22 0.46
CA LEU A 104 -7.55 15.07 0.65
C LEU A 104 -6.65 15.39 1.84
N ILE A 105 -6.99 14.85 3.01
CA ILE A 105 -6.20 15.03 4.22
C ILE A 105 -5.12 13.94 4.24
N VAL A 106 -3.88 14.31 3.92
CA VAL A 106 -2.72 13.43 4.13
C VAL A 106 -2.48 13.31 5.63
N PRO A 107 -2.43 12.10 6.23
CA PRO A 107 -2.23 11.91 7.66
C PRO A 107 -0.79 12.27 8.06
N LEU A 108 -0.58 13.54 8.40
CA LEU A 108 0.68 14.13 8.84
C LEU A 108 0.56 14.44 10.33
N PRO A 109 1.33 13.78 11.20
CA PRO A 109 1.26 14.00 12.64
C PRO A 109 1.66 15.43 13.00
N GLY A 110 0.88 16.05 13.88
CA GLY A 110 1.05 17.44 14.31
C GLY A 110 0.51 18.49 13.33
N LEU A 111 0.16 18.12 12.09
CA LEU A 111 -0.45 19.01 11.10
C LEU A 111 -1.92 18.67 10.85
N THR A 112 -2.20 17.43 10.47
CA THR A 112 -3.55 16.98 10.08
C THR A 112 -4.12 15.93 11.03
N ILE A 113 -3.27 15.21 11.76
CA ILE A 113 -3.66 14.26 12.80
C ILE A 113 -2.87 14.51 14.09
N GLY A 114 -3.49 14.23 15.23
CA GLY A 114 -2.85 14.34 16.54
C GLY A 114 -1.76 13.29 16.75
N TRP A 115 -0.74 13.64 17.55
CA TRP A 115 0.36 12.73 17.92
C TRP A 115 -0.11 11.52 18.75
N ASP A 116 -1.22 11.68 19.46
CA ASP A 116 -1.94 10.64 20.18
C ASP A 116 -2.53 9.58 19.23
N ILE A 117 -3.03 10.01 18.05
CA ILE A 117 -3.67 9.13 17.06
C ILE A 117 -2.63 8.49 16.13
N PHE A 118 -1.50 9.15 15.89
CA PHE A 118 -0.50 8.72 14.90
C PHE A 118 -0.05 7.24 15.03
N PRO A 119 0.28 6.70 16.21
CA PRO A 119 0.65 5.29 16.34
C PRO A 119 -0.45 4.32 15.91
N TYR A 120 -1.71 4.67 16.16
CA TYR A 120 -2.86 3.86 15.74
C TYR A 120 -3.04 3.87 14.22
N VAL A 121 -2.78 5.03 13.58
CA VAL A 121 -2.79 5.14 12.11
C VAL A 121 -1.67 4.28 11.50
N LEU A 122 -0.45 4.33 12.06
CA LEU A 122 0.65 3.48 11.60
C LEU A 122 0.30 1.99 11.69
N LEU A 123 -0.27 1.57 12.83
CA LEU A 123 -0.69 0.19 13.04
C LEU A 123 -1.80 -0.21 12.07
N ALA A 124 -2.80 0.65 11.87
CA ALA A 124 -3.89 0.39 10.94
C ALA A 124 -3.39 0.20 9.50
N ILE A 125 -2.48 1.07 9.04
CA ILE A 125 -1.86 0.95 7.72
C ILE A 125 -1.05 -0.34 7.60
N ALA A 126 -0.22 -0.65 8.61
CA ALA A 126 0.57 -1.89 8.62
C ALA A 126 -0.32 -3.14 8.54
N VAL A 127 -1.37 -3.21 9.36
CA VAL A 127 -2.32 -4.34 9.37
C VAL A 127 -3.09 -4.45 8.05
N LEU A 128 -3.42 -3.31 7.42
CA LEU A 128 -4.13 -3.28 6.15
C LEU A 128 -3.24 -3.67 4.96
N LEU A 129 -1.96 -3.31 4.97
CA LEU A 129 -1.05 -3.59 3.86
C LEU A 129 -0.56 -5.04 3.81
N ILE A 130 -0.45 -5.72 4.96
CA ILE A 130 -0.04 -7.13 4.98
C ILE A 130 -0.93 -8.01 4.07
N PRO A 131 -2.26 -8.08 4.25
CA PRO A 131 -3.11 -8.87 3.37
C PRO A 131 -3.16 -8.31 1.95
N HIS A 132 -3.03 -7.00 1.76
CA HIS A 132 -2.99 -6.35 0.45
C HIS A 132 -1.84 -6.88 -0.41
N GLU A 133 -0.63 -6.78 0.10
CA GLU A 133 0.60 -7.17 -0.61
C GLU A 133 0.69 -8.69 -0.77
N VAL A 134 0.27 -9.45 0.26
CA VAL A 134 0.16 -10.90 0.18
C VAL A 134 -0.83 -11.31 -0.92
N GLY A 135 -1.95 -10.60 -1.06
CA GLY A 135 -2.92 -10.81 -2.13
C GLY A 135 -2.27 -10.69 -3.51
N HIS A 136 -1.55 -9.60 -3.76
CA HIS A 136 -0.79 -9.38 -4.99
C HIS A 136 0.24 -10.50 -5.26
N GLY A 137 0.96 -10.91 -4.21
CA GLY A 137 1.92 -12.00 -4.29
C GLY A 137 1.29 -13.34 -4.65
N ILE A 138 0.22 -13.75 -3.95
CA ILE A 138 -0.48 -15.02 -4.22
C ILE A 138 -1.03 -15.00 -5.65
N ALA A 139 -1.72 -13.93 -6.05
CA ALA A 139 -2.30 -13.82 -7.39
C ALA A 139 -1.23 -13.96 -8.50
N SER A 140 -0.05 -13.39 -8.29
CA SER A 140 1.09 -13.50 -9.21
C SER A 140 1.58 -14.95 -9.33
N VAL A 141 1.75 -15.65 -8.21
CA VAL A 141 2.26 -17.03 -8.20
C VAL A 141 1.30 -18.02 -8.88
N LEU A 142 -0.03 -17.82 -8.78
CA LEU A 142 -1.02 -18.73 -9.39
C LEU A 142 -0.86 -18.87 -10.91
N ASP A 143 -0.46 -17.79 -11.57
CA ASP A 143 -0.19 -17.69 -13.00
C ASP A 143 1.31 -17.71 -13.33
N ARG A 144 2.15 -18.12 -12.37
CA ARG A 144 3.61 -18.28 -12.49
C ARG A 144 4.34 -17.00 -12.88
N VAL A 145 3.89 -15.86 -12.36
CA VAL A 145 4.60 -14.59 -12.45
C VAL A 145 5.57 -14.52 -11.25
N PRO A 146 6.90 -14.42 -11.48
CA PRO A 146 7.89 -14.42 -10.41
C PRO A 146 7.75 -13.20 -9.48
N ILE A 147 8.08 -13.41 -8.20
CA ILE A 147 8.26 -12.35 -7.21
C ILE A 147 9.78 -12.14 -7.03
N LYS A 148 10.27 -10.93 -7.32
CA LYS A 148 11.69 -10.57 -7.20
C LYS A 148 12.10 -10.40 -5.74
N SER A 149 11.31 -9.67 -4.98
CA SER A 149 11.54 -9.45 -3.55
C SER A 149 10.24 -9.08 -2.85
N SER A 150 10.26 -9.04 -1.52
CA SER A 150 9.20 -8.48 -0.71
C SER A 150 9.81 -7.74 0.47
N GLY A 151 9.04 -6.90 1.13
CA GLY A 151 9.61 -6.14 2.22
C GLY A 151 8.67 -5.14 2.83
N VAL A 152 9.27 -4.33 3.69
CA VAL A 152 8.61 -3.21 4.35
C VAL A 152 9.45 -1.96 4.17
N PHE A 153 8.79 -0.83 4.17
CA PHE A 153 9.45 0.45 4.19
C PHE A 153 8.76 1.40 5.16
N MET A 154 9.50 2.40 5.61
CA MET A 154 8.97 3.55 6.30
C MET A 154 9.41 4.76 5.49
N ALA A 155 8.48 5.42 4.80
CA ALA A 155 8.67 6.82 4.40
C ALA A 155 8.37 7.67 5.63
N VAL A 156 8.99 8.85 5.77
CA VAL A 156 9.03 9.65 7.03
C VAL A 156 7.83 9.47 7.96
N PHE A 157 6.58 9.56 7.49
CA PHE A 157 5.36 9.33 8.31
C PHE A 157 4.48 8.16 7.86
N LEU A 158 4.86 7.45 6.79
CA LEU A 158 4.03 6.46 6.13
C LEU A 158 4.73 5.09 6.09
N PRO A 159 4.24 4.10 6.84
CA PRO A 159 4.72 2.75 6.76
C PRO A 159 4.13 2.08 5.53
N GLY A 160 4.88 1.13 4.98
CA GLY A 160 4.50 0.42 3.77
C GLY A 160 4.99 -1.02 3.79
N GLY A 161 4.22 -1.89 3.15
CA GLY A 161 4.66 -3.20 2.70
C GLY A 161 4.77 -3.19 1.18
N PHE A 162 5.53 -4.11 0.61
CA PHE A 162 5.49 -4.35 -0.83
C PHE A 162 5.82 -5.81 -1.16
N VAL A 163 5.22 -6.29 -2.25
CA VAL A 163 5.67 -7.48 -2.98
C VAL A 163 6.10 -7.05 -4.39
N GLU A 164 7.40 -7.14 -4.66
CA GLU A 164 8.00 -6.75 -5.94
C GLU A 164 7.78 -7.85 -6.98
N ILE A 165 6.72 -7.68 -7.78
CA ILE A 165 6.37 -8.59 -8.87
C ILE A 165 7.23 -8.28 -10.10
N ASP A 166 7.60 -9.31 -10.88
CA ASP A 166 8.29 -9.10 -12.15
C ASP A 166 7.36 -8.47 -13.20
N GLU A 167 7.35 -7.13 -13.25
CA GLU A 167 6.49 -6.34 -14.14
C GLU A 167 6.67 -6.67 -15.62
N GLU A 168 7.90 -6.93 -16.08
CA GLU A 168 8.17 -7.32 -17.47
C GLU A 168 7.53 -8.67 -17.81
N ASN A 169 7.57 -9.61 -16.86
CA ASN A 169 6.92 -10.90 -17.01
C ASN A 169 5.40 -10.74 -16.98
N LEU A 170 4.87 -9.93 -16.06
CA LEU A 170 3.45 -9.65 -15.91
C LEU A 170 2.86 -8.98 -17.16
N ALA A 171 3.58 -8.02 -17.75
CA ALA A 171 3.17 -7.29 -18.94
C ALA A 171 2.90 -8.23 -20.13
N LYS A 172 3.72 -9.28 -20.26
CA LYS A 172 3.62 -10.34 -21.28
C LYS A 172 2.49 -11.34 -21.03
N ARG A 173 1.83 -11.31 -19.86
CA ARG A 173 0.70 -12.22 -19.55
C ARG A 173 -0.61 -11.76 -20.18
N LYS A 174 -1.57 -12.70 -20.24
CA LYS A 174 -2.94 -12.45 -20.70
C LYS A 174 -3.62 -11.40 -19.81
N ALA A 175 -4.60 -10.67 -20.37
CA ALA A 175 -5.35 -9.64 -19.65
C ALA A 175 -5.97 -10.15 -18.34
N ARG A 176 -6.50 -11.38 -18.33
CA ARG A 176 -7.07 -12.01 -17.12
C ARG A 176 -6.06 -12.10 -15.96
N THR A 177 -4.83 -12.51 -16.22
CA THR A 177 -3.76 -12.57 -15.20
C THR A 177 -3.44 -11.19 -14.67
N LYS A 178 -3.31 -10.19 -15.57
CA LYS A 178 -3.05 -8.80 -15.18
C LYS A 178 -4.17 -8.25 -14.29
N LEU A 179 -5.43 -8.46 -14.68
CA LEU A 179 -6.60 -8.03 -13.91
C LEU A 179 -6.66 -8.69 -12.53
N ARG A 180 -6.39 -10.00 -12.43
CA ARG A 180 -6.30 -10.68 -11.13
C ARG A 180 -5.24 -10.06 -10.24
N VAL A 181 -4.02 -9.88 -10.76
CA VAL A 181 -2.91 -9.31 -10.00
C VAL A 181 -3.24 -7.90 -9.58
N PHE A 182 -3.74 -7.03 -10.46
CA PHE A 182 -4.05 -5.64 -10.13
C PHE A 182 -5.22 -5.51 -9.14
N ALA A 183 -6.24 -6.36 -9.22
CA ALA A 183 -7.37 -6.34 -8.30
C ALA A 183 -7.08 -7.04 -6.95
N ALA A 184 -6.03 -7.87 -6.88
CA ALA A 184 -5.82 -8.79 -5.78
C ALA A 184 -5.69 -8.11 -4.41
N GLY A 185 -4.87 -7.08 -4.29
CA GLY A 185 -4.65 -6.42 -2.99
C GLY A 185 -5.92 -5.79 -2.45
N SER A 186 -6.57 -4.94 -3.24
CA SER A 186 -7.83 -4.28 -2.85
C SER A 186 -8.93 -5.29 -2.54
N PHE A 187 -9.11 -6.32 -3.37
CA PHE A 187 -10.11 -7.34 -3.12
C PHE A 187 -9.82 -8.16 -1.85
N THR A 188 -8.55 -8.47 -1.57
CA THR A 188 -8.15 -9.16 -0.34
C THR A 188 -8.48 -8.31 0.89
N ASN A 189 -8.26 -7.00 0.83
CA ASN A 189 -8.64 -6.10 1.92
C ASN A 189 -10.15 -6.06 2.14
N ILE A 190 -10.95 -5.99 1.07
CA ILE A 190 -12.42 -6.06 1.17
C ILE A 190 -12.84 -7.40 1.78
N ALA A 191 -12.26 -8.52 1.35
CA ALA A 191 -12.59 -9.83 1.91
C ALA A 191 -12.19 -9.98 3.39
N THR A 192 -11.13 -9.29 3.82
CA THR A 192 -10.59 -9.40 5.19
C THR A 192 -11.28 -8.44 6.17
N PHE A 193 -11.56 -7.21 5.72
CA PHE A 193 -12.02 -6.10 6.57
C PHE A 193 -13.34 -5.47 6.13
N GLY A 194 -13.86 -5.84 4.96
CA GLY A 194 -15.15 -5.35 4.47
C GLY A 194 -16.26 -5.82 5.40
N ARG A 195 -16.86 -4.86 6.10
CA ARG A 195 -18.06 -5.01 6.92
C ARG A 195 -19.00 -3.88 6.58
#